data_AF-A0A401U0R9-F1
#
_entry.id   AF-A0A401U0R9-F1
#
_cell.length_a   1.000
_cell.length_b   1.000
_cell.length_c   1.000
_cell.angle_alpha   90.00
_cell.angle_beta   90.00
_cell.angle_gamma   90.00
#
_symmetry.space_group_name_H-M   'P 1'
#
loop_
_entity.id
_entity.type
_entity.pdbx_description
1 polymer ?
#
loop_
_entity_poly.entity_id
_entity_poly.type
_entity_poly.pdbx_seq_one_letter_code
_entity_poly.pdbx_strand_id
1 'polypeptide(L)'
;MPGESGKKLFVGPRFRRIRQQLGLSQTQIAEGLGISPSYINLIERNQRPVTAQILLRLAETYDLDLRDLATADEDRFFAELNEIFSDPLFRQIDLPKQELRDLAELCPGVTHALQRLY
;
A
#
# COMPACT_ATOMS: atom_id res chain seq x y z
N MET A 1 -27.74 13.74 -11.99
CA MET A 1 -26.37 13.25 -12.26
C MET A 1 -25.93 12.45 -11.05
N PRO A 2 -25.75 11.12 -11.13
CA PRO A 2 -25.25 10.37 -9.99
C PRO A 2 -23.77 10.74 -9.82
N GLY A 3 -23.41 11.27 -8.65
CA GLY A 3 -22.02 11.61 -8.33
C GLY A 3 -21.16 10.36 -8.40
N GLU A 4 -20.04 10.45 -9.11
CA GLU A 4 -19.02 9.40 -9.10
C GLU A 4 -18.63 9.10 -7.65
N SER A 5 -18.98 7.90 -7.18
CA SER A 5 -18.43 7.35 -5.95
C SER A 5 -16.91 7.27 -6.13
N GLY A 6 -16.19 8.28 -5.64
CA GLY A 6 -14.73 8.30 -5.70
C GLY A 6 -14.18 6.97 -5.20
N LYS A 7 -13.43 6.28 -6.08
CA LYS A 7 -12.84 4.97 -5.79
C LYS A 7 -12.10 5.06 -4.45
N LYS A 8 -12.45 4.19 -3.49
CA LYS A 8 -11.79 4.13 -2.19
C LYS A 8 -10.30 3.83 -2.41
N LEU A 9 -9.42 4.71 -1.94
CA LEU A 9 -7.99 4.57 -2.13
C LEU A 9 -7.35 3.94 -0.89
N PHE A 10 -6.79 2.75 -1.04
CA PHE A 10 -6.08 2.03 0.03
C PHE A 10 -4.58 2.03 -0.27
N VAL A 11 -3.82 2.82 0.48
CA VAL A 11 -2.37 3.03 0.28
C VAL A 11 -1.58 2.79 1.56
N GLY A 12 -2.13 2.02 2.51
CA GLY A 12 -1.60 1.84 3.86
C GLY A 12 -0.12 1.45 3.94
N PRO A 13 0.33 0.39 3.25
CA PRO A 13 1.74 -0.01 3.23
C PRO A 13 2.66 1.10 2.70
N ARG A 14 2.23 1.84 1.68
CA ARG A 14 3.01 2.93 1.08
C ARG A 14 3.05 4.16 1.97
N PHE A 15 1.91 4.52 2.56
CA PHE A 15 1.80 5.55 3.59
C PHE A 15 2.76 5.26 4.75
N ARG A 16 2.78 4.01 5.24
CA ARG A 16 3.71 3.57 6.28
C ARG A 16 5.17 3.72 5.85
N ARG A 17 5.50 3.34 4.61
CA ARG A 17 6.87 3.46 4.08
C ARG A 17 7.31 4.92 4.01
N ILE A 18 6.48 5.82 3.50
CA ILE A 18 6.75 7.26 3.45
C ILE A 18 6.99 7.80 4.86
N ARG A 19 6.10 7.48 5.81
CA ARG A 19 6.26 7.88 7.21
C ARG A 19 7.61 7.43 7.78
N GLN A 20 8.00 6.17 7.50
CA GLN A 20 9.27 5.61 7.96
C GLN A 20 10.48 6.29 7.29
N GLN A 21 10.39 6.64 6.01
CA GLN A 21 11.42 7.40 5.28
C GLN A 21 11.60 8.82 5.84
N LEU A 22 10.51 9.45 6.29
CA LEU A 22 10.54 10.73 7.01
C LEU A 22 11.06 10.59 8.45
N GLY A 23 11.31 9.38 8.96
CA GLY A 23 11.77 9.14 10.33
C GLY A 23 10.71 9.40 11.41
N LEU A 24 9.43 9.40 11.04
CA LEU A 24 8.33 9.78 11.94
C LEU A 24 7.67 8.56 12.59
N SER A 25 7.27 8.70 13.85
CA SER A 25 6.31 7.80 14.49
C SER A 25 4.88 8.03 13.98
N GLN A 26 3.97 7.08 14.22
CA GLN A 26 2.56 7.26 13.88
C GLN A 26 1.95 8.48 14.60
N THR A 27 2.38 8.77 15.84
CA THR A 27 1.94 9.94 16.59
C THR A 27 2.41 11.24 15.94
N GLN A 28 3.70 11.33 15.57
CA GLN A 28 4.24 12.55 14.96
C GLN A 28 3.60 12.87 13.60
N ILE A 29 3.36 11.86 12.76
CA ILE A 29 2.67 12.12 11.49
C ILE A 29 1.19 12.46 11.71
N ALA A 30 0.54 11.88 12.72
CA ALA A 30 -0.84 12.19 13.06
C ALA A 30 -0.98 13.65 13.48
N GLU A 31 -0.07 14.13 14.31
CA GLU A 31 0.04 15.54 14.71
C GLU A 31 0.25 16.45 13.50
N GLY A 32 1.21 16.14 12.62
CA GLY A 32 1.48 16.94 11.41
C GLY A 32 0.32 16.96 10.41
N LEU A 33 -0.54 15.93 10.41
CA LEU A 33 -1.74 15.85 9.57
C LEU A 33 -3.01 16.34 10.28
N GLY A 34 -2.94 16.68 11.57
CA GLY A 34 -4.09 17.11 12.37
C GLY A 34 -5.17 16.03 12.53
N ILE A 35 -4.78 14.77 12.69
CA ILE A 35 -5.67 13.62 12.90
C ILE A 35 -5.17 12.76 14.07
N SER A 36 -5.95 11.73 14.46
CA SER A 36 -5.56 10.87 15.58
C SER A 36 -4.54 9.79 15.16
N PRO A 37 -3.63 9.38 16.05
CA PRO A 37 -2.71 8.26 15.79
C PRO A 37 -3.43 6.95 15.46
N SER A 38 -4.61 6.73 16.05
CA SER A 38 -5.46 5.58 15.74
C SER A 38 -5.90 5.59 14.27
N TYR A 39 -6.24 6.76 13.72
CA TYR A 39 -6.64 6.87 12.32
C TYR A 39 -5.48 6.58 11.35
N ILE A 40 -4.26 7.03 11.68
CA ILE A 40 -3.04 6.64 10.96
C ILE A 40 -2.87 5.12 10.97
N ASN A 41 -2.98 4.47 12.13
CA ASN A 41 -2.87 3.01 12.22
C ASN A 41 -3.93 2.28 11.36
N LEU A 42 -5.17 2.78 11.31
CA LEU A 42 -6.22 2.21 10.45
C LEU A 42 -5.89 2.38 8.96
N ILE A 43 -5.34 3.54 8.56
CA ILE A 43 -4.89 3.80 7.18
C ILE A 43 -3.74 2.85 6.82
N GLU A 44 -2.70 2.78 7.67
CA GLU A 44 -1.52 1.93 7.43
C GLU A 44 -1.83 0.44 7.30
N ARG A 45 -2.95 0.00 7.88
CA ARG A 45 -3.45 -1.38 7.82
C ARG A 45 -4.53 -1.59 6.75
N ASN A 46 -4.78 -0.62 5.88
CA ASN A 46 -5.85 -0.64 4.87
C ASN A 46 -7.25 -0.89 5.45
N GLN A 47 -7.48 -0.60 6.73
CA GLN A 47 -8.81 -0.72 7.37
C GLN A 47 -9.68 0.50 7.08
N ARG A 48 -9.06 1.64 6.77
CA ARG A 48 -9.74 2.85 6.29
C ARG A 48 -9.07 3.31 5.01
N PRO A 49 -9.86 3.66 3.98
CA PRO A 49 -9.31 4.31 2.81
C PRO A 49 -8.78 5.69 3.19
N VAL A 50 -7.72 6.12 2.53
CA VAL A 50 -7.20 7.47 2.67
C VAL A 50 -8.13 8.43 1.93
N THR A 51 -8.38 9.60 2.51
CA THR A 51 -9.19 10.64 1.88
C THR A 51 -8.31 11.58 1.07
N ALA A 52 -8.89 12.23 0.05
CA ALA A 52 -8.19 13.27 -0.71
C ALA A 52 -7.63 14.38 0.20
N GLN A 53 -8.36 14.74 1.26
CA GLN A 53 -7.92 15.73 2.23
C GLN A 53 -6.63 15.31 2.97
N ILE A 54 -6.49 14.03 3.34
CA ILE A 54 -5.27 13.52 3.96
C ILE A 54 -4.11 13.53 2.98
N LEU A 55 -4.36 13.16 1.72
CA LEU A 55 -3.34 13.21 0.67
C LEU A 55 -2.80 14.63 0.48
N LEU A 56 -3.69 15.61 0.35
CA LEU A 56 -3.31 17.02 0.20
C LEU A 56 -2.49 17.51 1.39
N ARG A 57 -2.93 17.24 2.63
CA ARG A 57 -2.16 17.59 3.83
C ARG A 57 -0.80 16.90 3.87
N LEU A 58 -0.72 15.65 3.46
CA LEU A 58 0.55 14.93 3.43
C LEU A 58 1.52 15.55 2.43
N ALA A 59 1.04 15.90 1.24
CA ALA A 59 1.84 16.59 0.22
C ALA A 59 2.29 17.99 0.70
N GLU A 60 1.39 18.77 1.29
CA GLU A 60 1.69 20.12 1.78
C GLU A 60 2.61 20.13 3.01
N THR A 61 2.38 19.27 4.00
CA THR A 61 3.14 19.25 5.27
C THR A 61 4.56 18.70 5.08
N TYR A 62 4.75 17.76 4.15
CA TYR A 62 6.02 17.02 4.01
C TYR A 62 6.68 17.17 2.63
N ASP A 63 6.17 18.06 1.78
CA ASP A 63 6.68 18.33 0.40
C ASP A 63 6.81 17.04 -0.43
N LEU A 64 5.74 16.24 -0.45
CA LEU A 64 5.70 14.94 -1.12
C LEU A 64 4.93 14.99 -2.44
N ASP A 65 5.46 14.31 -3.47
CA ASP A 65 4.71 14.06 -4.70
C ASP A 65 3.67 12.95 -4.46
N LEU A 66 2.39 13.23 -4.71
CA LEU A 66 1.33 12.23 -4.57
C LEU A 66 1.49 11.03 -5.52
N ARG A 67 2.30 11.15 -6.58
CA ARG A 67 2.70 10.01 -7.42
C ARG A 67 3.44 8.94 -6.64
N ASP A 68 4.14 9.33 -5.57
CA ASP A 68 4.79 8.39 -4.65
C ASP A 68 3.78 7.51 -3.93
N LEU A 69 2.52 7.94 -3.77
CA LEU A 69 1.45 7.11 -3.22
C LEU A 69 0.67 6.34 -4.28
N ALA A 70 0.63 6.84 -5.52
CA ALA A 70 -0.26 6.36 -6.58
C ALA A 70 0.30 5.19 -7.41
N THR A 71 1.62 4.98 -7.41
CA THR A 71 2.25 4.14 -8.44
C THR A 71 3.54 3.51 -7.92
N ALA A 72 3.60 2.17 -7.86
CA ALA A 72 4.80 1.34 -8.11
C ALA A 72 4.69 -0.09 -7.52
N ASP A 73 3.89 -0.29 -6.47
CA ASP A 73 4.00 -1.52 -5.69
C ASP A 73 3.19 -2.70 -6.26
N GLU A 74 1.98 -2.50 -6.82
CA GLU A 74 1.17 -3.62 -7.33
C GLU A 74 1.80 -4.34 -8.52
N ASP A 75 2.20 -3.59 -9.55
CA ASP A 75 2.84 -4.20 -10.73
C ASP A 75 4.21 -4.82 -10.37
N ARG A 76 4.94 -4.21 -9.43
CA ARG A 76 6.20 -4.76 -8.93
C ARG A 76 5.97 -6.02 -8.10
N PHE A 77 5.03 -5.99 -7.16
CA PHE A 77 4.66 -7.14 -6.33
C PHE A 77 4.11 -8.28 -7.17
N PHE A 78 3.31 -7.99 -8.18
CA PHE A 78 2.87 -9.00 -9.14
C PHE A 78 4.05 -9.60 -9.90
N ALA A 79 4.98 -8.77 -10.40
CA ALA A 79 6.16 -9.27 -11.10
C ALA A 79 7.03 -10.16 -10.19
N GLU A 80 7.27 -9.73 -8.96
CA GLU A 80 8.04 -10.45 -7.95
C GLU A 80 7.34 -11.78 -7.56
N LEU A 81 6.02 -11.77 -7.35
CA LEU A 81 5.26 -13.00 -7.11
C LEU A 81 5.31 -13.93 -8.32
N ASN A 82 5.12 -13.41 -9.53
CA ASN A 82 5.15 -14.21 -10.75
C ASN A 82 6.54 -14.86 -10.97
N GLU A 83 7.62 -14.21 -10.55
CA GLU A 83 8.96 -14.78 -10.53
C GLU A 83 9.08 -15.93 -9.50
N ILE A 84 8.67 -15.70 -8.25
CA ILE A 84 8.67 -16.74 -7.19
C ILE A 84 7.89 -17.98 -7.64
N PHE A 85 6.68 -17.80 -8.17
CA PHE A 85 5.82 -18.91 -8.61
C PHE A 85 6.25 -19.54 -9.94
N SER A 86 7.28 -18.99 -10.61
CA SER A 86 7.92 -19.65 -11.75
C SER A 86 8.96 -20.70 -11.33
N ASP A 87 9.30 -20.79 -10.03
CA ASP A 87 10.22 -21.80 -9.50
C ASP A 87 9.71 -23.23 -9.78
N PRO A 88 10.59 -24.18 -10.20
CA PRO A 88 10.23 -25.58 -10.41
C PRO A 88 9.47 -26.26 -9.26
N LEU A 89 9.65 -25.81 -8.02
CA LEU A 89 8.93 -26.30 -6.84
C LEU A 89 7.41 -26.15 -7.00
N PHE A 90 6.94 -25.12 -7.72
CA PHE A 90 5.52 -24.82 -7.88
C PHE A 90 4.89 -25.39 -9.14
N ARG A 91 5.62 -26.15 -9.98
CA ARG A 91 5.13 -26.65 -11.29
C ARG A 91 3.83 -27.45 -11.26
N GLN A 92 3.48 -28.05 -10.12
CA GLN A 92 2.26 -28.85 -9.99
C GLN A 92 1.05 -28.03 -9.50
N ILE A 93 1.24 -26.75 -9.22
CA ILE A 93 0.20 -25.84 -8.77
C ILE A 93 -0.20 -24.97 -9.97
N ASP A 94 -1.44 -25.14 -10.43
CA ASP A 94 -2.01 -24.27 -11.46
C ASP A 94 -2.52 -23.00 -10.77
N LEU A 95 -1.68 -21.97 -10.73
CA LEU A 95 -1.97 -20.70 -10.09
C LEU A 95 -2.28 -19.62 -11.14
N PRO A 96 -3.53 -19.14 -11.25
CA PRO A 96 -3.87 -18.08 -12.19
C PRO A 96 -3.14 -16.78 -11.90
N LYS A 97 -2.69 -16.09 -12.96
CA LYS A 97 -2.06 -14.76 -12.83
C LYS A 97 -2.96 -13.73 -12.16
N GLN A 98 -4.29 -13.86 -12.29
CA GLN A 98 -5.22 -12.97 -11.62
C GLN A 98 -5.15 -13.13 -10.10
N GLU A 99 -5.03 -14.37 -9.58
CA GLU A 99 -4.89 -14.60 -8.14
C GLU A 99 -3.59 -13.98 -7.59
N LEU A 100 -2.51 -13.98 -8.37
CA LEU A 100 -1.27 -13.30 -8.01
C LEU A 100 -1.43 -11.78 -7.95
N ARG A 101 -2.21 -11.20 -8.86
CA ARG A 101 -2.53 -9.76 -8.83
C ARG A 101 -3.38 -9.42 -7.61
N ASP A 102 -4.40 -10.22 -7.34
CA ASP A 102 -5.28 -10.05 -6.20
C ASP A 102 -4.49 -10.18 -4.88
N LEU A 103 -3.53 -11.10 -4.81
CA LEU A 103 -2.64 -11.24 -3.65
C LEU A 103 -1.71 -10.03 -3.48
N ALA A 104 -1.15 -9.51 -4.58
CA ALA A 104 -0.32 -8.31 -4.59
C ALA A 104 -1.09 -7.06 -4.12
N GLU A 105 -2.35 -6.92 -4.53
CA GLU A 105 -3.22 -5.80 -4.18
C GLU A 105 -3.76 -5.92 -2.73
N LEU A 106 -4.32 -7.08 -2.38
CA LEU A 106 -5.08 -7.25 -1.14
C LEU A 106 -4.20 -7.65 0.06
N CYS A 107 -3.09 -8.33 -0.19
CA CYS A 107 -2.25 -8.95 0.84
C CYS A 107 -0.75 -8.64 0.70
N PRO A 108 -0.32 -7.37 0.60
CA PRO A 108 1.08 -7.01 0.37
C PRO A 108 2.04 -7.48 1.48
N GLY A 109 1.54 -7.66 2.71
CA GLY A 109 2.33 -8.25 3.80
C GLY A 109 2.71 -9.72 3.57
N VAL A 110 1.85 -10.49 2.89
CA VAL A 110 2.13 -11.89 2.51
C VAL A 110 3.16 -11.92 1.38
N THR A 111 3.01 -11.05 0.39
CA THR A 111 3.98 -10.89 -0.70
C THR A 111 5.39 -10.63 -0.17
N HIS A 112 5.53 -9.69 0.77
CA HIS A 112 6.81 -9.39 1.42
C HIS A 112 7.40 -10.56 2.22
N ALA A 113 6.56 -11.37 2.85
CA ALA A 113 7.02 -12.54 3.59
C ALA A 113 7.56 -13.62 2.64
N LEU A 114 6.88 -13.87 1.52
CA LEU A 114 7.30 -14.82 0.49
C LEU A 114 8.64 -14.44 -0.15
N GLN A 115 8.84 -13.15 -0.43
CA GLN A 115 10.11 -12.59 -0.93
C GLN A 115 11.32 -12.77 0.00
N ARG A 116 11.11 -13.07 1.28
CA ARG A 116 12.22 -13.31 2.20
C ARG A 116 12.61 -14.78 2.25
N LEU A 117 11.73 -15.65 1.75
CA LEU A 117 11.91 -17.09 1.70
C LEU A 117 12.59 -17.54 0.39
N TYR A 118 12.34 -16.82 -0.70
CA TYR A 118 12.93 -16.98 -2.03
C TYR A 118 13.88 -15.83 -2.34
#